data_AF-A0A1D2SQE6-F1
#
_entry.id   AF-A0A1D2SQE6-F1
#
_cell.length_a   1.000
_cell.length_b   1.000
_cell.length_c   1.000
_cell.angle_alpha   90.00
_cell.angle_beta   90.00
_cell.angle_gamma   90.00
#
_symmetry.space_group_name_H-M   'P 1'
#
loop_
_entity.id
_entity.type
_entity.pdbx_description
1 polymer ?
#
loop_
_entity_poly.entity_id
_entity_poly.type
_entity_poly.pdbx_seq_one_letter_code
_entity_poly.pdbx_strand_id
1 'polypeptide(L)' 'MKDDRRTNSNAAKLAVNMRRELASQTNLRVLESMPAFKAEAELPARLRRLLAKLTEIEARPSRR' A
#
# COMPACT_ATOMS: atom_id res chain seq x y z
N MET A 1 -20.74 -1.77 27.27
CA MET A 1 -19.54 -1.78 26.38
C MET A 1 -19.37 -3.13 25.70
N LYS A 2 -20.15 -3.44 24.66
CA LYS A 2 -19.99 -4.67 23.84
C LYS A 2 -19.94 -4.42 22.32
N ASP A 3 -20.06 -3.17 21.87
CA ASP A 3 -20.27 -2.84 20.45
C ASP A 3 -19.00 -2.44 19.68
N ASP A 4 -17.93 -1.98 20.35
CA ASP A 4 -16.69 -1.52 19.67
C ASP A 4 -15.88 -2.66 19.01
N ARG A 5 -16.04 -3.91 19.46
CA ARG A 5 -15.29 -5.04 18.87
C ARG A 5 -15.87 -5.49 17.53
N ARG A 6 -17.18 -5.30 17.31
CA ARG A 6 -17.86 -5.71 16.07
C ARG A 6 -17.60 -4.74 14.93
N THR A 7 -17.58 -3.45 15.22
CA THR A 7 -17.25 -2.39 14.24
C THR A 7 -15.80 -2.52 13.76
N ASN A 8 -14.86 -2.80 14.67
CA ASN A 8 -13.46 -3.03 14.33
C ASN A 8 -13.26 -4.29 13.46
N SER A 9 -14.00 -5.37 13.73
CA SER A 9 -13.97 -6.58 12.90
C SER A 9 -14.48 -6.35 11.48
N ASN A 10 -15.55 -5.55 11.33
CA ASN A 10 -16.12 -5.23 10.03
C ASN A 10 -15.22 -4.26 9.24
N ALA A 11 -14.61 -3.29 9.90
CA ALA A 11 -13.63 -2.38 9.28
C ALA A 11 -12.39 -3.14 8.80
N ALA A 12 -11.87 -4.07 9.60
CA ALA A 12 -10.74 -4.91 9.21
C ALA A 12 -11.08 -5.80 8.00
N LYS A 13 -12.27 -6.42 7.98
CA LYS A 13 -12.75 -7.21 6.83
C LYS A 13 -12.91 -6.35 5.57
N LEU A 14 -13.45 -5.15 5.71
CA LEU A 14 -13.58 -4.21 4.59
C LEU A 14 -12.21 -3.81 4.03
N ALA A 15 -11.25 -3.49 4.91
CA ALA A 15 -9.89 -3.15 4.50
C ALA A 15 -9.20 -4.32 3.79
N VAL A 16 -9.40 -5.57 4.26
CA VAL A 16 -8.87 -6.77 3.58
C VAL A 16 -9.49 -6.95 2.21
N ASN A 17 -10.81 -6.79 2.10
CA ASN A 17 -11.51 -6.90 0.81
C ASN A 17 -11.08 -5.79 -0.17
N MET A 18 -10.96 -4.55 0.31
CA MET A 18 -10.44 -3.43 -0.49
C MET A 18 -9.01 -3.71 -0.98
N ARG A 19 -8.12 -4.21 -0.11
CA ARG A 19 -6.76 -4.61 -0.52
C ARG A 19 -6.79 -5.72 -1.56
N ARG A 20 -7.68 -6.70 -1.42
CA ARG A 20 -7.81 -7.82 -2.37
C ARG A 20 -8.31 -7.36 -3.74
N GLU A 21 -9.28 -6.47 -3.77
CA GLU A 21 -9.79 -5.85 -5.00
C GLU A 21 -8.73 -4.96 -5.66
N LEU A 22 -8.04 -4.12 -4.89
CA LEU A 22 -6.96 -3.28 -5.39
C LEU A 22 -5.75 -4.09 -5.89
N ALA A 23 -5.47 -5.25 -5.27
CA ALA A 23 -4.45 -6.19 -5.70
C ALA A 23 -4.89 -7.08 -6.87
N SER A 24 -6.13 -6.95 -7.37
CA SER A 24 -6.52 -7.63 -8.60
C SER A 24 -5.69 -7.08 -9.76
N GLN A 25 -5.21 -7.98 -10.63
CA GLN A 25 -4.36 -7.63 -11.77
C GLN A 25 -4.98 -6.57 -12.69
N THR A 26 -6.32 -6.55 -12.80
CA THR A 26 -7.06 -5.55 -13.56
C THR A 26 -6.96 -4.17 -12.91
N ASN A 27 -7.19 -4.07 -11.59
CA ASN A 27 -7.12 -2.79 -10.89
C ASN A 27 -5.68 -2.26 -10.80
N LEU A 28 -4.69 -3.14 -10.63
CA LEU A 28 -3.28 -2.76 -10.71
C LEU A 28 -2.92 -2.15 -12.06
N ARG A 29 -3.31 -2.79 -13.18
CA ARG A 29 -3.08 -2.23 -14.53
C ARG A 29 -3.77 -0.88 -14.74
N VAL A 30 -4.98 -0.72 -14.21
CA VAL A 30 -5.71 0.57 -14.28
C VAL A 30 -4.98 1.63 -13.45
N LEU A 31 -4.59 1.33 -12.22
CA LEU A 31 -3.84 2.25 -11.37
C LEU A 31 -2.50 2.61 -12.02
N GLU A 32 -1.73 1.66 -12.51
CA GLU A 32 -0.47 1.90 -13.24
C GLU A 32 -0.64 2.78 -14.49
N SER A 33 -1.82 2.74 -15.12
CA SER A 33 -2.14 3.60 -16.26
C SER A 33 -2.49 5.05 -15.88
N MET A 34 -2.89 5.30 -14.63
CA MET A 34 -3.32 6.61 -14.16
C MET A 34 -2.13 7.54 -13.87
N PRO A 35 -2.12 8.79 -14.38
CA PRO A 35 -1.01 9.73 -14.18
C PRO A 35 -0.60 9.95 -12.73
N ALA A 36 -1.57 10.05 -11.81
CA ALA A 36 -1.31 10.22 -10.37
C ALA A 36 -0.55 9.04 -9.73
N PHE A 37 -0.57 7.87 -10.37
CA PHE A 37 0.06 6.64 -9.91
C PHE A 37 1.26 6.24 -10.78
N LYS A 38 1.54 6.98 -11.86
CA LYS A 38 2.84 6.99 -12.57
C LYS A 38 3.88 7.71 -11.72
N ALA A 39 3.95 7.38 -10.44
CA ALA A 39 4.75 8.06 -9.45
C ALA A 39 6.23 8.11 -9.87
N GLU A 40 6.74 7.10 -10.56
CA GLU A 40 8.17 7.06 -10.90
C GLU A 40 8.65 8.20 -11.81
N ALA A 41 7.81 8.66 -12.75
CA ALA A 41 8.17 9.73 -13.69
C ALA A 41 8.15 11.12 -13.03
N GLU A 42 7.21 11.37 -12.13
CA GLU A 42 6.96 12.70 -11.53
C GLU A 42 7.43 12.84 -10.07
N LEU A 43 7.91 11.77 -9.42
CA LEU A 43 8.27 11.83 -8.01
C LEU A 43 9.48 12.75 -7.78
N PRO A 44 9.40 13.78 -6.92
CA PRO A 44 10.56 14.60 -6.58
C PRO A 44 11.75 13.75 -6.12
N ALA A 45 12.96 14.13 -6.52
CA ALA A 45 14.18 13.36 -6.26
C ALA A 45 14.44 13.06 -4.77
N ARG A 46 13.89 13.87 -3.86
CA ARG A 46 13.96 13.63 -2.41
C ARG A 46 13.10 12.44 -1.99
N LEU A 47 11.90 12.30 -2.55
CA LEU A 47 10.99 11.21 -2.23
C LEU A 47 11.47 9.89 -2.85
N ARG A 48 12.02 9.92 -4.08
CA ARG A 48 12.72 8.75 -4.67
C ARG A 48 13.82 8.22 -3.77
N ARG A 49 14.68 9.12 -3.27
CA ARG A 49 15.76 8.77 -2.34
C ARG A 49 15.26 8.22 -1.00
N LEU A 50 14.13 8.72 -0.51
CA LEU A 50 13.52 8.21 0.71
C LEU A 50 12.98 6.78 0.51
N LEU A 51 12.25 6.53 -0.58
CA LEU A 51 11.74 5.20 -0.91
C LEU A 51 12.87 4.19 -1.05
N ALA A 52 13.95 4.53 -1.77
CA ALA A 52 15.12 3.66 -1.88
C ALA A 52 15.68 3.24 -0.51
N LYS A 53 15.83 4.19 0.42
CA LYS A 53 16.29 3.89 1.79
C LYS A 53 15.31 2.99 2.56
N LEU A 54 14.01 3.20 2.41
CA LEU A 54 13.00 2.36 3.06
C LEU A 54 13.04 0.93 2.51
N THR A 55 13.17 0.78 1.19
CA THR A 55 13.33 -0.52 0.53
C THR A 55 14.62 -1.23 0.98
N GLU A 56 15.73 -0.51 1.12
CA GLU A 56 16.98 -1.08 1.67
C GLU A 56 16.81 -1.57 3.12
N ILE A 57 16.07 -0.83 3.95
CA ILE A 57 15.78 -1.22 5.33
C ILE A 57 14.86 -2.44 5.37
N GLU A 58 13.83 -2.48 4.53
CA GLU A 58 12.88 -3.59 4.43
C GLU A 58 13.54 -4.87 3.89
N ALA A 59 14.42 -4.74 2.90
CA ALA A 59 15.18 -5.85 2.32
C ALA A 59 16.28 -6.37 3.26
N ARG A 60 16.67 -5.60 4.28
CA ARG A 60 17.61 -6.07 5.30
C ARG A 60 16.90 -7.10 6.17
N PRO A 61 17.40 -8.34 6.26
CA PRO A 61 16.84 -9.31 7.19
C PRO A 61 16.93 -8.72 8.60
N SER A 62 15.78 -8.64 9.27
CA SER A 62 15.73 -8.36 10.70
C SER A 62 16.59 -9.42 11.39
N ARG A 63 17.84 -9.09 11.72
CA ARG A 63 18.67 -9.93 12.58
C ARG A 63 18.01 -9.95 13.95
N ARG A 64 17.14 -10.94 14.15
CA ARG A 64 16.74 -11.46 15.45
C ARG A 64 17.50 -12.76 15.69
#